data_AF-A0A7C1ETU7-F1
#
_entry.id   AF-A0A7C1ETU7-F1
#
_cell.length_a   1.000
_cell.length_b   1.000
_cell.length_c   1.000
_cell.angle_alpha   90.00
_cell.angle_beta   90.00
_cell.angle_gamma   90.00
#
_symmetry.space_group_name_H-M   'P 1'
#
loop_
_entity.id
_entity.type
_entity.pdbx_description
1 polymer ?
#
loop_
_entity_poly.entity_id
_entity_poly.type
_entity_poly.pdbx_seq_one_letter_code
_entity_poly.pdbx_strand_id
1 'polypeptide(L)'
;MSKLSIIIPTYNSEFTLQKTLDSIYSQTWKDYEIIVVDGASKDSTCGILERNISRIKCLISEPDNGIYDALNKGIKKATGEWIFFLGSDDVFYDERVLEDVFTTTDINKFDFVYGNVLFKNSGIIYDNKFYKLKMHFKNLCQQSIFYKSRLFEKFGCFNLKYKLWADYEFNLKCFGNSNIRKKYIKRIITIYNDEGISSRKEDEVFKADREILIKKYFGYQHYMFYLLRRLYQISRKKLISKICK
;
A
#
# COMPACT_ATOMS: atom_id res chain seq x y z
N MET A 1 16.39 0.99 18.12
CA MET A 1 15.12 0.75 17.38
C MET A 1 15.39 1.14 15.95
N SER A 2 14.96 0.34 14.97
CA SER A 2 15.16 0.68 13.55
C SER A 2 14.32 1.89 13.16
N LYS A 3 14.69 2.61 12.12
CA LYS A 3 13.88 3.75 11.64
C LYS A 3 12.73 3.32 10.74
N LEU A 4 12.88 2.22 9.99
CA LEU A 4 11.86 1.67 9.09
C LEU A 4 11.56 0.19 9.36
N SER A 5 10.30 -0.19 9.46
CA SER A 5 9.84 -1.58 9.36
C SER A 5 9.31 -1.87 7.96
N ILE A 6 9.93 -2.81 7.26
CA ILE A 6 9.46 -3.31 5.97
C ILE A 6 8.67 -4.60 6.23
N ILE A 7 7.37 -4.56 5.98
CA ILE A 7 6.46 -5.69 6.19
C ILE A 7 6.15 -6.35 4.84
N ILE A 8 6.40 -7.65 4.76
CA ILE A 8 6.22 -8.46 3.55
C ILE A 8 5.14 -9.52 3.83
N PRO A 9 3.89 -9.35 3.36
CA PRO A 9 2.93 -10.42 3.34
C PRO A 9 3.33 -11.43 2.25
N THR A 10 3.37 -12.70 2.60
CA THR A 10 3.88 -13.76 1.74
C THR A 10 2.91 -14.94 1.74
N TYR A 11 2.61 -15.47 0.56
CA TYR A 11 1.86 -16.71 0.41
C TYR A 11 2.19 -17.33 -0.94
N ASN A 12 2.69 -18.57 -0.94
CA ASN A 12 3.11 -19.33 -2.12
C ASN A 12 3.90 -18.48 -3.15
N SER A 13 5.03 -17.93 -2.69
CA SER A 13 5.84 -16.95 -3.43
C SER A 13 7.22 -17.48 -3.80
N GLU A 14 7.37 -18.79 -4.05
CA GLU A 14 8.66 -19.44 -4.29
C GLU A 14 9.46 -18.84 -5.46
N PHE A 15 8.78 -18.29 -6.48
CA PHE A 15 9.41 -17.72 -7.67
C PHE A 15 9.87 -16.27 -7.51
N THR A 16 9.36 -15.56 -6.51
CA THR A 16 9.51 -14.09 -6.43
C THR A 16 10.15 -13.61 -5.13
N LEU A 17 9.89 -14.29 -4.01
CA LEU A 17 10.28 -13.82 -2.68
C LEU A 17 11.78 -13.52 -2.56
N GLN A 18 12.65 -14.36 -3.13
CA GLN A 18 14.10 -14.13 -3.06
C GLN A 18 14.49 -12.81 -3.75
N LYS A 19 13.89 -12.48 -4.90
CA LYS A 19 14.15 -11.22 -5.61
C LYS A 19 13.69 -10.01 -4.80
N THR A 20 12.53 -10.14 -4.14
CA THR A 20 12.01 -9.13 -3.22
C THR A 20 12.99 -8.86 -2.09
N LEU A 21 13.45 -9.91 -1.40
CA LEU A 21 14.43 -9.82 -0.33
C LEU A 21 15.77 -9.23 -0.81
N ASP A 22 16.27 -9.67 -1.97
CA ASP A 22 17.51 -9.15 -2.55
C ASP A 22 17.42 -7.65 -2.86
N SER A 23 16.25 -7.17 -3.32
CA SER A 23 16.01 -5.73 -3.57
C SER A 23 16.03 -4.88 -2.29
N ILE A 24 15.66 -5.48 -1.15
CA ILE A 24 15.77 -4.83 0.16
C ILE A 24 17.24 -4.85 0.59
N TYR A 25 17.91 -6.00 0.47
CA TYR A 25 19.31 -6.15 0.87
C TYR A 25 20.28 -5.26 0.09
N SER A 26 19.95 -4.93 -1.16
CA SER A 26 20.77 -4.04 -1.98
C SER A 26 20.63 -2.56 -1.60
N GLN A 27 19.61 -2.17 -0.84
CA GLN A 27 19.40 -0.76 -0.46
C GLN A 27 20.62 -0.17 0.25
N THR A 28 21.14 0.95 -0.23
CA THR A 28 22.31 1.64 0.33
C THR A 28 22.07 2.14 1.77
N TRP A 29 20.84 2.55 2.07
CA TRP A 29 20.42 2.94 3.42
C TRP A 29 19.96 1.71 4.24
N LYS A 30 20.52 1.51 5.44
CA LYS A 30 20.44 0.23 6.18
C LYS A 30 19.66 0.25 7.51
N ASP A 31 19.09 1.39 7.92
CA ASP A 31 18.39 1.52 9.21
C ASP A 31 16.93 1.03 9.13
N TYR A 32 16.78 -0.23 8.74
CA TYR A 32 15.49 -0.92 8.62
C TYR A 32 15.50 -2.28 9.31
N GLU A 33 14.30 -2.79 9.58
CA GLU A 33 14.04 -4.18 9.93
C GLU A 33 13.09 -4.82 8.92
N ILE A 34 13.20 -6.14 8.75
CA ILE A 34 12.35 -6.91 7.85
C ILE A 34 11.43 -7.81 8.67
N ILE A 35 10.14 -7.70 8.40
CA ILE A 35 9.09 -8.52 9.01
C ILE A 35 8.39 -9.28 7.89
N VAL A 36 8.46 -10.60 7.93
CA VAL A 36 7.75 -11.46 6.99
C VAL A 36 6.57 -12.10 7.68
N VAL A 37 5.40 -12.02 7.05
CA VAL A 37 4.20 -12.72 7.50
C VAL A 37 3.78 -13.69 6.40
N ASP A 38 4.11 -14.96 6.59
CA ASP A 38 3.79 -16.07 5.71
C ASP A 38 2.44 -16.69 6.08
N GLY A 39 1.52 -16.75 5.12
CA GLY A 39 0.17 -17.31 5.25
C GLY A 39 0.12 -18.84 5.31
N ALA A 40 1.12 -19.48 5.91
CA ALA A 40 1.36 -20.92 5.90
C ALA A 40 1.50 -21.50 4.47
N SER A 41 2.50 -21.01 3.73
CA SER A 41 2.80 -21.45 2.37
C SER A 41 3.00 -22.97 2.27
N LYS A 42 2.65 -23.53 1.12
CA LYS A 42 2.75 -24.97 0.83
C LYS A 42 3.79 -25.31 -0.24
N ASP A 43 4.32 -24.30 -0.90
CA ASP A 43 5.39 -24.40 -1.88
C ASP A 43 6.78 -24.23 -1.22
N SER A 44 7.82 -24.00 -2.02
CA SER A 44 9.20 -23.85 -1.53
C SER A 44 9.48 -22.54 -0.79
N THR A 45 8.46 -21.69 -0.54
CA THR A 45 8.60 -20.40 0.15
C THR A 45 9.23 -20.54 1.53
N CYS A 46 8.82 -21.53 2.32
CA CYS A 46 9.37 -21.75 3.66
C CYS A 46 10.88 -22.00 3.61
N GLY A 47 11.35 -22.79 2.63
CA GLY A 47 12.79 -23.01 2.44
C GLY A 47 13.56 -21.74 2.05
N ILE A 48 12.94 -20.79 1.33
CA ILE A 48 13.54 -19.48 1.06
C ILE A 48 13.64 -18.66 2.36
N LEU A 49 12.59 -18.66 3.17
CA LEU A 49 12.55 -17.93 4.45
C LEU A 49 13.60 -18.45 5.43
N GLU A 50 13.75 -19.78 5.54
CA GLU A 50 14.78 -20.42 6.37
C GLU A 50 16.19 -19.98 5.99
N ARG A 51 16.51 -19.95 4.68
CA ARG A 51 17.83 -19.48 4.20
C ARG A 51 18.10 -18.01 4.50
N ASN A 52 17.06 -17.21 4.67
CA ASN A 52 17.14 -15.76 4.91
C ASN A 52 16.90 -15.37 6.39
N ILE A 53 16.72 -16.35 7.28
CA ILE A 53 16.22 -16.09 8.65
C ILE A 53 17.12 -15.16 9.45
N SER A 54 18.43 -15.18 9.22
CA SER A 54 19.40 -14.31 9.92
C SER A 54 19.25 -12.82 9.58
N ARG A 55 18.58 -12.48 8.47
CA ARG A 55 18.30 -11.10 8.04
C ARG A 55 16.85 -10.67 8.29
N ILE A 56 15.97 -11.61 8.63
CA ILE A 56 14.57 -11.37 8.93
C ILE A 56 14.45 -11.16 10.44
N LYS A 57 14.02 -9.96 10.85
CA LYS A 57 13.87 -9.62 12.26
C LYS A 57 12.73 -10.40 12.92
N CYS A 58 11.64 -10.59 12.19
CA CYS A 58 10.47 -11.32 12.66
C CYS A 58 9.86 -12.10 11.49
N LEU A 59 9.71 -13.41 11.67
CA LEU A 59 8.96 -14.28 10.78
C LEU A 59 7.73 -14.79 11.55
N ILE A 60 6.55 -14.55 11.00
CA ILE A 60 5.29 -15.16 11.43
C ILE A 60 4.87 -16.11 10.31
N SER A 61 4.76 -17.41 10.58
CA SER A 61 4.22 -18.38 9.60
C SER A 61 3.03 -19.10 10.21
N GLU A 62 1.83 -18.67 9.82
CA GLU A 62 0.55 -19.23 10.27
C GLU A 62 -0.55 -18.86 9.26
N PRO A 63 -1.66 -19.60 9.18
CA PRO A 63 -2.77 -19.24 8.30
C PRO A 63 -3.27 -17.80 8.56
N ASP A 64 -3.67 -17.12 7.49
CA ASP A 64 -4.27 -15.79 7.55
C ASP A 64 -5.65 -15.75 6.88
N ASN A 65 -6.39 -14.67 7.17
CA ASN A 65 -7.70 -14.40 6.57
C ASN A 65 -7.63 -13.45 5.36
N GLY A 66 -6.49 -13.42 4.68
CA GLY A 66 -6.18 -12.54 3.56
C GLY A 66 -5.07 -11.53 3.86
N ILE A 67 -4.64 -10.81 2.81
CA ILE A 67 -3.45 -9.96 2.83
C ILE A 67 -3.45 -8.94 3.98
N TYR A 68 -4.57 -8.30 4.28
CA TYR A 68 -4.61 -7.30 5.35
C TYR A 68 -4.55 -7.90 6.75
N ASP A 69 -4.93 -9.16 6.93
CA ASP A 69 -4.72 -9.87 8.19
C ASP A 69 -3.21 -10.10 8.39
N ALA A 70 -2.51 -10.57 7.36
CA ALA A 70 -1.05 -10.69 7.36
C ALA A 70 -0.36 -9.34 7.63
N LEU A 71 -0.77 -8.27 6.94
CA LEU A 71 -0.24 -6.93 7.18
C LEU A 71 -0.48 -6.44 8.61
N ASN A 72 -1.67 -6.69 9.17
CA ASN A 72 -2.00 -6.31 10.54
C ASN A 72 -1.16 -7.06 11.58
N LYS A 73 -0.87 -8.35 11.35
CA LYS A 73 0.06 -9.13 12.18
C LYS A 73 1.47 -8.51 12.13
N GLY A 74 1.92 -8.10 10.94
CA GLY A 74 3.20 -7.42 10.75
C GLY A 74 3.27 -6.07 11.47
N ILE A 75 2.22 -5.23 11.36
CA ILE A 75 2.14 -3.92 12.03
C ILE A 75 2.32 -4.07 13.54
N LYS A 76 1.73 -5.12 14.14
CA LYS A 76 1.84 -5.38 15.59
C LYS A 76 3.25 -5.80 16.04
N LYS A 77 4.11 -6.21 15.12
CA LYS A 77 5.51 -6.59 15.39
C LYS A 77 6.51 -5.50 15.00
N ALA A 78 6.07 -4.49 14.25
CA ALA A 78 6.89 -3.38 13.80
C ALA A 78 7.39 -2.55 15.00
N THR A 79 8.69 -2.31 15.03
CA THR A 79 9.39 -1.44 16.00
C THR A 79 9.93 -0.15 15.35
N GLY A 80 9.81 -0.05 14.02
CA GLY A 80 10.22 1.10 13.23
C GLY A 80 9.41 2.35 13.52
N GLU A 81 10.03 3.52 13.35
CA GLU A 81 9.31 4.80 13.36
C GLU A 81 8.37 4.95 12.15
N TRP A 82 8.77 4.33 11.04
CA TRP A 82 8.04 4.27 9.78
C TRP A 82 7.70 2.83 9.43
N ILE A 83 6.60 2.64 8.71
CA ILE A 83 6.14 1.36 8.17
C ILE A 83 6.03 1.49 6.66
N PHE A 84 6.57 0.50 5.97
CA PHE A 84 6.44 0.31 4.53
C PHE A 84 5.98 -1.13 4.25
N PHE A 85 5.12 -1.29 3.25
CA PHE A 85 4.61 -2.59 2.83
C PHE A 85 5.14 -2.91 1.44
N LEU A 86 5.74 -4.08 1.28
CA LEU A 86 6.24 -4.56 0.00
C LEU A 86 5.66 -5.95 -0.27
N GLY A 87 4.99 -6.14 -1.41
CA GLY A 87 4.49 -7.46 -1.79
C GLY A 87 5.63 -8.46 -1.97
N SER A 88 5.38 -9.75 -1.74
CA SER A 88 6.37 -10.80 -1.95
C SER A 88 6.77 -11.00 -3.43
N ASP A 89 6.13 -10.29 -4.35
CA ASP A 89 6.39 -10.24 -5.79
C ASP A 89 6.78 -8.86 -6.33
N ASP A 90 6.94 -7.87 -5.45
CA ASP A 90 7.36 -6.52 -5.75
C ASP A 90 8.84 -6.30 -5.41
N VAL A 91 9.50 -5.33 -6.06
CA VAL A 91 10.91 -4.99 -5.75
C VAL A 91 11.09 -3.48 -5.63
N PHE A 92 12.03 -3.02 -4.81
CA PHE A 92 12.45 -1.61 -4.88
C PHE A 92 12.99 -1.28 -6.28
N TYR A 93 12.75 -0.05 -6.74
CA TYR A 93 13.12 0.36 -8.10
C TYR A 93 14.63 0.37 -8.34
N ASP A 94 15.41 0.83 -7.37
CA ASP A 94 16.88 0.73 -7.36
C ASP A 94 17.42 0.77 -5.92
N GLU A 95 18.73 0.66 -5.74
CA GLU A 95 19.42 0.60 -4.44
C GLU A 95 19.41 1.92 -3.64
N ARG A 96 18.96 3.04 -4.20
CA ARG A 96 18.98 4.36 -3.55
C ARG A 96 17.61 4.83 -3.10
N VAL A 97 16.55 4.06 -3.35
CA VAL A 97 15.17 4.44 -3.00
C VAL A 97 15.04 4.83 -1.53
N LEU A 98 15.56 4.01 -0.60
CA LEU A 98 15.48 4.33 0.82
C LEU A 98 16.36 5.53 1.21
N GLU A 99 17.52 5.72 0.58
CA GLU A 99 18.37 6.89 0.81
C GLU A 99 17.66 8.19 0.36
N ASP A 100 17.04 8.19 -0.82
CA ASP A 100 16.29 9.33 -1.34
C ASP A 100 15.11 9.71 -0.43
N VAL A 101 14.46 8.72 0.17
CA VAL A 101 13.32 8.91 1.07
C VAL A 101 13.77 9.40 2.46
N PHE A 102 14.79 8.80 3.06
CA PHE A 102 15.13 9.04 4.47
C PHE A 102 16.21 10.11 4.69
N THR A 103 16.99 10.43 3.65
CA THR A 103 18.11 11.37 3.75
C THR A 103 17.83 12.67 2.99
N THR A 104 17.27 12.57 1.79
CA THR A 104 16.99 13.75 0.95
C THR A 104 15.66 14.42 1.30
N THR A 105 14.67 13.61 1.71
CA THR A 105 13.39 14.15 2.20
C THR A 105 13.52 14.36 3.70
N ASP A 106 13.31 15.60 4.19
CA ASP A 106 13.17 15.88 5.63
C ASP A 106 11.89 15.22 6.17
N ILE A 107 11.93 13.89 6.25
CA ILE A 107 10.79 13.00 6.42
C ILE A 107 10.14 13.18 7.79
N ASN A 108 10.91 13.63 8.78
CA ASN A 108 10.46 13.93 10.14
C ASN A 108 9.43 15.07 10.20
N LYS A 109 9.36 15.93 9.16
CA LYS A 109 8.31 16.96 9.02
C LYS A 109 6.97 16.39 8.53
N PHE A 110 6.90 15.11 8.22
CA PHE A 110 5.72 14.49 7.63
C PHE A 110 5.30 13.25 8.42
N ASP A 111 4.09 12.80 8.13
CA ASP A 111 3.47 11.62 8.75
C ASP A 111 3.16 10.54 7.70
N PHE A 112 3.11 10.96 6.44
CA PHE A 112 2.72 10.14 5.31
C PHE A 112 3.51 10.63 4.12
N VAL A 113 4.46 9.81 3.66
CA VAL A 113 5.29 10.12 2.50
C VAL A 113 4.99 9.10 1.43
N TYR A 114 4.83 9.55 0.18
CA TYR A 114 4.61 8.63 -0.92
C TYR A 114 5.28 9.11 -2.21
N GLY A 115 5.67 8.14 -3.02
CA GLY A 115 6.18 8.36 -4.37
C GLY A 115 5.28 7.73 -5.44
N ASN A 116 5.92 7.43 -6.57
CA ASN A 116 5.31 6.74 -7.69
C ASN A 116 5.65 5.24 -7.65
N VAL A 117 4.93 4.46 -8.45
CA VAL A 117 5.20 3.03 -8.68
C VAL A 117 5.38 2.81 -10.18
N LEU A 118 6.29 1.92 -10.59
CA LEU A 118 6.37 1.46 -11.97
C LEU A 118 5.66 0.12 -12.11
N PHE A 119 4.66 0.02 -12.98
CA PHE A 119 4.02 -1.26 -13.28
C PHE A 119 4.94 -2.11 -14.16
N LYS A 120 5.26 -3.31 -13.67
CA LYS A 120 6.27 -4.19 -14.26
C LYS A 120 5.94 -4.56 -15.70
N ASN A 121 4.70 -4.92 -16.00
CA ASN A 121 4.34 -5.42 -17.32
C ASN A 121 4.08 -4.29 -18.33
N SER A 122 3.40 -3.23 -17.90
CA SER A 122 3.03 -2.13 -18.79
C SER A 122 4.10 -1.03 -18.92
N GLY A 123 5.07 -0.96 -18.01
CA GLY A 123 6.04 0.13 -17.93
C GLY A 123 5.42 1.49 -17.54
N ILE A 124 4.14 1.48 -17.13
CA ILE A 124 3.41 2.70 -16.78
C ILE A 124 3.78 3.12 -15.36
N ILE A 125 4.07 4.41 -15.19
CA ILE A 125 4.24 5.00 -13.86
C ILE A 125 2.86 5.30 -13.25
N TYR A 126 2.52 4.56 -12.21
CA TYR A 126 1.31 4.76 -11.42
C TYR A 126 1.50 5.84 -10.36
N ASP A 127 0.38 6.51 -10.09
CA ASP A 127 0.15 7.90 -10.44
C ASP A 127 0.96 8.94 -9.63
N ASN A 128 1.06 10.17 -10.14
CA ASN A 128 1.68 11.32 -9.48
C ASN A 128 0.87 11.79 -8.24
N LYS A 129 1.25 12.94 -7.67
CA LYS A 129 0.62 13.60 -6.51
C LYS A 129 -0.91 13.44 -6.43
N PHE A 130 -1.37 13.06 -5.25
CA PHE A 130 -2.77 12.91 -4.87
C PHE A 130 -3.28 14.10 -4.04
N TYR A 131 -4.58 14.33 -4.16
CA TYR A 131 -5.37 15.30 -3.40
C TYR A 131 -6.75 14.68 -3.10
N LYS A 132 -7.50 15.24 -2.14
CA LYS A 132 -8.78 14.67 -1.66
C LYS A 132 -9.74 14.32 -2.80
N LEU A 133 -9.87 15.18 -3.80
CA LEU A 133 -10.78 14.94 -4.93
C LEU A 133 -10.37 13.74 -5.80
N LYS A 134 -9.06 13.49 -5.97
CA LYS A 134 -8.53 12.32 -6.67
C LYS A 134 -8.84 11.04 -5.88
N MET A 135 -8.71 11.12 -4.55
CA MET A 135 -9.03 10.06 -3.60
C MET A 135 -10.50 9.62 -3.61
N HIS A 136 -11.40 10.37 -4.25
CA HIS A 136 -12.78 9.91 -4.44
C HIS A 136 -12.90 8.73 -5.39
N PHE A 137 -11.99 8.63 -6.37
CA PHE A 137 -12.13 7.72 -7.51
C PHE A 137 -10.93 6.82 -7.71
N LYS A 138 -9.79 7.14 -7.08
CA LYS A 138 -8.54 6.40 -7.22
C LYS A 138 -7.80 6.35 -5.89
N ASN A 139 -7.20 5.21 -5.57
CA ASN A 139 -6.31 5.06 -4.41
C ASN A 139 -4.84 5.22 -4.83
N LEU A 140 -3.98 5.50 -3.86
CA LEU A 140 -2.54 5.32 -4.01
C LEU A 140 -2.20 3.83 -4.04
N CYS A 141 -1.10 3.47 -4.68
CA CYS A 141 -0.56 2.12 -4.59
C CYS A 141 0.17 2.00 -3.24
N GLN A 142 -0.17 0.97 -2.45
CA GLN A 142 0.36 0.81 -1.10
C GLN A 142 1.90 0.73 -1.08
N GLN A 143 2.46 0.12 -2.12
CA GLN A 143 3.88 -0.05 -2.42
C GLN A 143 4.63 1.24 -2.72
N SER A 144 3.99 2.42 -2.70
CA SER A 144 4.72 3.70 -2.72
C SER A 144 4.67 4.48 -1.43
N ILE A 145 4.07 3.94 -0.36
CA ILE A 145 3.71 4.73 0.82
C ILE A 145 4.53 4.32 2.04
N PHE A 146 5.17 5.30 2.65
CA PHE A 146 5.78 5.24 3.97
C PHE A 146 4.85 5.92 4.98
N TYR A 147 4.39 5.15 5.95
CA TYR A 147 3.50 5.61 7.01
C TYR A 147 4.28 5.80 8.30
N LYS A 148 4.08 6.91 9.02
CA LYS A 148 4.57 7.01 10.40
C LYS A 148 3.80 5.99 11.26
N SER A 149 4.49 5.17 12.05
CA SER A 149 3.88 4.07 12.81
C SER A 149 2.72 4.52 13.71
N ARG A 150 2.84 5.73 14.28
CA ARG A 150 1.79 6.37 15.09
C ARG A 150 0.44 6.55 14.36
N LEU A 151 0.40 6.49 13.03
CA LEU A 151 -0.86 6.52 12.29
C LEU A 151 -1.70 5.27 12.56
N PHE A 152 -1.07 4.11 12.71
CA PHE A 152 -1.77 2.85 13.03
C PHE A 152 -2.21 2.80 14.50
N GLU A 153 -1.49 3.46 15.41
CA GLU A 153 -1.96 3.69 16.78
C GLU A 153 -3.19 4.62 16.80
N LYS A 154 -3.16 5.69 16.00
CA LYS A 154 -4.22 6.69 15.94
C LYS A 154 -5.51 6.19 15.26
N PHE A 155 -5.37 5.46 14.16
CA PHE A 155 -6.50 5.09 13.30
C PHE A 155 -6.89 3.61 13.39
N GLY A 156 -6.15 2.82 14.17
CA GLY A 156 -6.20 1.36 14.16
C GLY A 156 -5.48 0.77 12.95
N CYS A 157 -5.38 -0.55 12.93
CA CYS A 157 -4.84 -1.31 11.79
C CYS A 157 -5.82 -1.32 10.59
N PHE A 158 -5.48 -2.02 9.51
CA PHE A 158 -6.35 -2.13 8.34
C PHE A 158 -7.68 -2.82 8.69
N ASN A 159 -8.78 -2.29 8.16
CA ASN A 159 -10.11 -2.84 8.40
C ASN A 159 -10.33 -4.10 7.54
N LEU A 160 -10.34 -5.27 8.20
CA LEU A 160 -10.50 -6.58 7.55
C LEU A 160 -11.87 -6.78 6.89
N LYS A 161 -12.83 -5.87 7.10
CA LYS A 161 -14.08 -5.82 6.31
C LYS A 161 -13.80 -5.70 4.81
N TYR A 162 -12.75 -4.97 4.42
CA TYR A 162 -12.39 -4.72 3.02
C TYR A 162 -11.23 -5.64 2.63
N LYS A 163 -11.53 -6.73 1.91
CA LYS A 163 -10.56 -7.79 1.62
C LYS A 163 -9.46 -7.35 0.66
N LEU A 164 -9.74 -6.42 -0.25
CA LEU A 164 -8.78 -5.97 -1.28
C LEU A 164 -8.43 -4.50 -1.19
N TRP A 165 -9.27 -3.66 -0.57
CA TRP A 165 -9.07 -2.20 -0.54
C TRP A 165 -9.09 -1.62 0.89
N ALA A 166 -8.62 -2.36 1.90
CA ALA A 166 -8.51 -1.81 3.26
C ALA A 166 -7.46 -0.69 3.36
N ASP A 167 -6.41 -0.73 2.53
CA ASP A 167 -5.45 0.37 2.41
C ASP A 167 -6.13 1.64 1.90
N TYR A 168 -7.12 1.51 1.00
CA TYR A 168 -7.88 2.64 0.51
C TYR A 168 -8.66 3.30 1.64
N GLU A 169 -9.34 2.52 2.48
CA GLU A 169 -10.05 3.09 3.63
C GLU A 169 -9.09 3.81 4.59
N PHE A 170 -7.93 3.21 4.86
CA PHE A 170 -6.90 3.82 5.69
C PHE A 170 -6.35 5.13 5.08
N ASN A 171 -6.14 5.15 3.76
CA ASN A 171 -5.70 6.33 3.03
C ASN A 171 -6.77 7.43 3.02
N LEU A 172 -8.06 7.09 2.97
CA LEU A 172 -9.14 8.07 3.15
C LEU A 172 -9.08 8.72 4.54
N LYS A 173 -8.83 7.96 5.61
CA LYS A 173 -8.62 8.54 6.96
C LYS A 173 -7.44 9.51 6.96
N CYS A 174 -6.32 9.11 6.38
CA CYS A 174 -5.11 9.93 6.30
C CYS A 174 -5.38 11.23 5.52
N PHE A 175 -5.93 11.15 4.30
CA PHE A 175 -6.25 12.31 3.45
C PHE A 175 -7.35 13.21 4.01
N GLY A 176 -8.28 12.65 4.78
CA GLY A 176 -9.38 13.40 5.39
C GLY A 176 -8.92 14.28 6.54
N ASN A 177 -7.91 13.82 7.28
CA ASN A 177 -7.39 14.49 8.46
C ASN A 177 -6.33 15.55 8.10
N SER A 178 -6.63 16.82 8.41
CA SER A 178 -5.74 17.97 8.16
C SER A 178 -4.48 17.98 9.01
N ASN A 179 -4.49 17.32 10.16
CA ASN A 179 -3.34 17.27 11.07
C ASN A 179 -2.26 16.27 10.61
N ILE A 180 -2.54 15.47 9.57
CA ILE A 180 -1.58 14.53 8.99
C ILE A 180 -0.82 15.26 7.88
N ARG A 181 0.47 15.51 8.13
CA ARG A 181 1.36 16.18 7.18
C ARG A 181 1.78 15.19 6.10
N LYS A 182 1.50 15.52 4.84
CA LYS A 182 1.68 14.61 3.70
C LYS A 182 2.73 15.16 2.75
N LYS A 183 3.63 14.31 2.27
CA LYS A 183 4.62 14.67 1.25
C LYS A 183 4.52 13.72 0.07
N TYR A 184 4.39 14.30 -1.11
CA TYR A 184 4.67 13.62 -2.36
C TYR A 184 6.13 13.86 -2.74
N ILE A 185 6.82 12.80 -3.14
CA ILE A 185 8.15 12.87 -3.75
C ILE A 185 8.08 12.33 -5.18
N LYS A 186 8.71 13.03 -6.13
CA LYS A 186 8.73 12.61 -7.54
C LYS A 186 9.81 11.53 -7.74
N ARG A 187 9.63 10.40 -7.06
CA ARG A 187 10.55 9.26 -7.04
C ARG A 187 9.76 7.97 -7.25
N ILE A 188 10.24 7.09 -8.11
CA ILE A 188 9.70 5.74 -8.24
C ILE A 188 10.24 4.92 -7.07
N ILE A 189 9.33 4.38 -6.26
CA ILE A 189 9.68 3.62 -5.05
C ILE A 189 9.85 2.15 -5.39
N THR A 190 8.83 1.58 -6.04
CA THR A 190 8.71 0.14 -6.27
C THR A 190 8.37 -0.16 -7.72
N ILE A 191 8.92 -1.26 -8.23
CA ILE A 191 8.44 -1.95 -9.41
C ILE A 191 7.39 -2.94 -8.93
N TYR A 192 6.13 -2.64 -9.26
CA TYR A 192 4.96 -3.37 -8.79
C TYR A 192 4.51 -4.41 -9.81
N ASN A 193 4.20 -5.61 -9.31
CA ASN A 193 3.65 -6.67 -10.13
C ASN A 193 2.14 -6.46 -10.33
N ASP A 194 1.75 -6.03 -11.53
CA ASP A 194 0.36 -5.71 -11.89
C ASP A 194 -0.53 -6.94 -12.17
N GLU A 195 -0.03 -8.16 -11.92
CA GLU A 195 -0.78 -9.41 -12.09
C GLU A 195 -1.51 -9.92 -10.84
N GLY A 196 -1.34 -9.24 -9.70
CA GLY A 196 -1.88 -9.67 -8.41
C GLY A 196 -3.42 -9.75 -8.32
N ILE A 197 -3.93 -10.30 -7.22
CA ILE A 197 -5.37 -10.50 -7.01
C ILE A 197 -6.15 -9.18 -7.09
N SER A 198 -5.57 -8.09 -6.59
CA SER A 198 -6.17 -6.74 -6.57
C SER A 198 -6.34 -6.12 -7.95
N SER A 199 -5.62 -6.59 -8.98
CA SER A 199 -5.81 -6.12 -10.37
C SER A 199 -6.92 -6.89 -11.08
N ARG A 200 -7.28 -8.08 -10.59
CA ARG A 200 -8.27 -8.99 -11.22
C ARG A 200 -9.63 -8.99 -10.55
N LYS A 201 -9.71 -8.59 -9.27
CA LYS A 201 -10.94 -8.63 -8.47
C LYS A 201 -11.25 -7.27 -7.87
N GLU A 202 -12.53 -7.01 -7.70
CA GLU A 202 -13.03 -5.80 -7.06
C GLU A 202 -13.54 -6.10 -5.64
N ASP A 203 -13.49 -5.09 -4.77
CA ASP A 203 -14.02 -5.18 -3.41
C ASP A 203 -15.44 -4.59 -3.36
N GLU A 204 -16.44 -5.43 -3.58
CA GLU A 204 -17.85 -5.02 -3.61
C GLU A 204 -18.31 -4.38 -2.29
N VAL A 205 -17.77 -4.86 -1.17
CA VAL A 205 -18.08 -4.31 0.15
C VAL A 205 -17.53 -2.88 0.27
N PHE A 206 -16.28 -2.66 -0.13
CA PHE A 206 -15.73 -1.30 -0.16
C PHE A 206 -16.49 -0.41 -1.15
N LYS A 207 -16.83 -0.89 -2.35
CA LYS A 207 -17.59 -0.09 -3.33
C LYS A 207 -18.91 0.41 -2.77
N ALA A 208 -19.65 -0.46 -2.09
CA ALA A 208 -20.91 -0.11 -1.45
C ALA A 208 -20.71 0.96 -0.37
N ASP A 209 -19.64 0.84 0.43
CA ASP A 209 -19.35 1.77 1.53
C ASP A 209 -18.66 3.07 1.08
N ARG A 210 -18.05 3.11 -0.12
CA ARG A 210 -17.17 4.20 -0.56
C ARG A 210 -17.80 5.58 -0.42
N GLU A 211 -19.07 5.69 -0.80
CA GLU A 211 -19.84 6.93 -0.69
C GLU A 211 -19.92 7.41 0.77
N ILE A 212 -20.23 6.49 1.70
CA ILE A 212 -20.35 6.76 3.13
C ILE A 212 -18.97 7.09 3.71
N LEU A 213 -17.91 6.41 3.27
CA LEU A 213 -16.53 6.68 3.70
C LEU A 213 -16.05 8.06 3.24
N ILE A 214 -16.37 8.47 2.00
CA ILE A 214 -16.07 9.83 1.50
C ILE A 214 -16.80 10.87 2.35
N LYS A 215 -18.10 10.68 2.62
CA LYS A 215 -18.86 11.59 3.50
C LYS A 215 -18.24 11.67 4.89
N LYS A 216 -17.90 10.52 5.47
CA LYS A 216 -17.34 10.39 6.82
C LYS A 216 -15.99 11.07 6.95
N TYR A 217 -15.07 10.85 6.01
CA TYR A 217 -13.68 11.31 6.15
C TYR A 217 -13.38 12.64 5.45
N PHE A 218 -14.09 12.98 4.37
CA PHE A 218 -13.85 14.22 3.62
C PHE A 218 -14.95 15.27 3.80
N GLY A 219 -16.07 14.91 4.41
CA GLY A 219 -17.17 15.83 4.73
C GLY A 219 -18.20 16.00 3.61
N TYR A 220 -19.24 16.77 3.91
CA TYR A 220 -20.43 16.89 3.05
C TYR A 220 -20.16 17.53 1.68
N GLN A 221 -19.25 18.49 1.59
CA GLN A 221 -18.89 19.12 0.31
C GLN A 221 -18.30 18.11 -0.68
N HIS A 222 -17.37 17.27 -0.21
CA HIS A 222 -16.77 16.21 -1.02
C HIS A 222 -17.77 15.12 -1.38
N TYR A 223 -18.68 14.79 -0.46
CA TYR A 223 -19.80 13.89 -0.70
C TYR A 223 -20.71 14.38 -1.83
N MET A 224 -21.14 15.65 -1.80
CA MET A 224 -21.98 16.22 -2.85
C MET A 224 -21.28 16.22 -4.20
N PHE A 225 -19.98 16.57 -4.23
CA PHE A 225 -19.20 16.47 -5.46
C PHE A 225 -19.13 15.03 -6.00
N TYR A 226 -18.94 14.04 -5.11
CA TYR A 226 -18.91 12.63 -5.48
C TYR A 226 -20.23 12.20 -6.13
N LEU A 227 -21.37 12.56 -5.53
CA LEU A 227 -22.70 12.27 -6.07
C LEU A 227 -22.92 12.90 -7.45
N LEU A 228 -22.64 14.19 -7.59
CA LEU A 228 -22.80 14.92 -8.86
C LEU A 228 -21.98 14.27 -9.97
N ARG A 229 -20.72 13.91 -9.69
CA ARG A 229 -19.86 13.25 -10.67
C ARG A 229 -20.33 11.83 -11.00
N ARG A 230 -20.85 11.08 -10.03
CA ARG A 230 -21.44 9.75 -10.27
C ARG A 230 -22.66 9.85 -11.18
N LEU A 231 -23.56 10.80 -10.92
CA LEU A 231 -24.72 11.07 -11.76
C LEU A 231 -24.30 11.46 -13.18
N TYR A 232 -23.31 12.35 -13.33
CA TYR A 232 -22.76 12.73 -14.63
C TYR A 232 -22.21 11.52 -15.41
N GLN A 233 -21.49 10.61 -14.76
CA GLN A 233 -20.96 9.40 -15.41
C GLN A 233 -22.08 8.44 -15.87
N ILE A 234 -23.12 8.27 -15.06
CA ILE A 234 -24.28 7.45 -15.43
C ILE A 234 -24.99 8.05 -16.64
N SER A 235 -25.26 9.36 -16.62
CA SER A 235 -25.89 10.08 -17.73
C SER A 235 -25.06 9.99 -19.01
N ARG A 236 -23.73 10.16 -18.90
CA ARG A 236 -22.82 10.03 -20.04
C ARG A 236 -22.80 8.61 -20.62
N LYS A 237 -22.77 7.56 -19.78
CA LYS A 237 -22.84 6.17 -20.26
C LYS A 237 -24.17 5.88 -20.98
N LYS A 238 -25.29 6.34 -20.43
CA LYS A 238 -26.61 6.22 -21.07
C LYS A 238 -26.66 6.94 -22.42
N LEU A 239 -26.07 8.13 -22.51
CA LEU A 239 -26.01 8.90 -23.75
C LEU A 239 -25.18 8.17 -24.82
N ILE A 240 -23.99 7.67 -24.47
CA ILE A 240 -23.13 6.91 -25.40
C ILE A 240 -23.86 5.64 -25.89
N SER A 241 -24.54 4.91 -25.00
CA SER A 241 -25.30 3.71 -25.39
C SER A 241 -26.49 3.99 -26.32
N LYS A 242 -26.98 5.23 -26.37
CA LYS A 242 -28.04 5.66 -27.30
C LYS A 242 -27.49 6.10 -28.65
N ILE A 243 -26.25 6.61 -28.71
CA ILE A 243 -25.60 7.07 -29.95
C ILE A 243 -24.97 5.90 -30.72
N CYS A 244 -24.57 4.82 -30.03
CA CYS A 244 -24.01 3.61 -30.65
C CYS A 244 -25.06 2.56 -31.04
N LYS A 245 -26.35 2.90 -31.02
CA LYS A 245 -27.47 2.09 -31.54
C LYS A 245 -28.08 2.81 -32.73
#